data_AF-A0A9E4SVB6-F1
#
_entry.id   AF-A0A9E4SVB6-F1
#
_cell.length_a   1.000
_cell.length_b   1.000
_cell.length_c   1.000
_cell.angle_alpha   90.00
_cell.angle_beta   90.00
_cell.angle_gamma   90.00
#
_symmetry.space_group_name_H-M   'P 1'
#
loop_
_entity.id
_entity.type
_entity.pdbx_description
1 polymer ?
#
loop_
_entity_poly.entity_id
_entity_poly.type
_entity_poly.pdbx_seq_one_letter_code
_entity_poly.pdbx_strand_id
1 'polypeptide(L)'
;SLAECDRMIEACKKAGVILMYGENLCFAPKYVRAKELADQGALGTVYYVRQLECHFGPHADWFWDINRSGGGVLMDMGCHSIAYCRWVFGNTPIESVYAEAGNFVHGNRTHGDDHTVVMLRFAESKRHPRGGLAVAENSWARQGGLDDRAEIYGSKGLTVADIARGGALHTYSASGYNYAGEKAEQTRGWTWTSFDEVWNYGFPQEMAHFADCIENEKRPMLTGEDGRAVLEIICAAYQSARTGARVSLPLDPDSRKPVDYWLKGEPQPKARAEVPQSTPAAPPADATKKTKPRATPASKPATKPAAPPPSEPATPAKEATAEPPEATAPAQQAKAADEKPNATAEDAKPAGKPLDDAAEDAAT
;
A
#
# COMPACT_ATOMS: atom_id res chain seq x y z
N SER A 1 -9.67 19.18 -6.51
CA SER A 1 -10.62 19.63 -5.47
C SER A 1 -11.95 18.88 -5.61
N LEU A 2 -12.80 18.90 -4.58
CA LEU A 2 -14.13 18.23 -4.67
C LEU A 2 -15.00 18.84 -5.76
N ALA A 3 -15.01 20.17 -5.86
CA ALA A 3 -15.74 20.86 -6.93
C ALA A 3 -15.21 20.52 -8.34
N GLU A 4 -13.94 20.17 -8.51
CA GLU A 4 -13.39 19.70 -9.79
C GLU A 4 -13.89 18.29 -10.14
N CYS A 5 -13.88 17.37 -9.17
CA CYS A 5 -14.46 16.04 -9.36
C CYS A 5 -15.94 16.13 -9.75
N ASP A 6 -16.71 16.98 -9.07
CA ASP A 6 -18.12 17.22 -9.40
C ASP A 6 -18.29 17.73 -10.83
N ARG A 7 -17.44 18.67 -11.28
CA ARG A 7 -17.46 19.15 -12.67
C ARG A 7 -17.15 18.05 -13.68
N MET A 8 -16.16 17.18 -13.40
CA MET A 8 -15.79 16.06 -14.28
C MET A 8 -16.92 15.05 -14.40
N ILE A 9 -17.50 14.63 -13.27
CA ILE A 9 -18.61 13.70 -13.21
C ILE A 9 -19.82 14.25 -13.98
N GLU A 10 -20.20 15.50 -13.74
CA GLU A 10 -21.34 16.12 -14.43
C GLU A 10 -21.09 16.33 -15.92
N ALA A 11 -19.85 16.61 -16.34
CA ALA A 11 -19.50 16.68 -17.75
C ALA A 11 -19.68 15.33 -18.46
N CYS A 12 -19.19 14.24 -17.84
CA CYS A 12 -19.34 12.89 -18.38
C CYS A 12 -20.81 12.44 -18.43
N LYS A 13 -21.59 12.72 -17.39
CA LYS A 13 -23.04 12.44 -17.36
C LYS A 13 -23.78 13.17 -18.49
N LYS A 14 -23.50 14.46 -18.70
CA LYS A 14 -24.11 15.25 -19.78
C LYS A 14 -23.75 14.76 -21.17
N ALA A 15 -22.51 14.29 -21.35
CA ALA A 15 -22.04 13.74 -22.61
C ALA A 15 -22.48 12.27 -22.83
N GLY A 16 -23.03 11.60 -21.81
CA GLY A 16 -23.38 10.18 -21.89
C GLY A 16 -22.17 9.26 -22.01
N VAL A 17 -21.01 9.67 -21.49
CA VAL A 17 -19.76 8.88 -21.53
C VAL A 17 -19.40 8.34 -20.15
N ILE A 18 -18.66 7.23 -20.13
CA ILE A 18 -18.20 6.58 -18.91
C ILE A 18 -16.99 7.33 -18.33
N LEU A 19 -17.02 7.64 -17.04
CA LEU A 19 -15.87 8.14 -16.28
C LEU A 19 -15.36 7.04 -15.34
N MET A 20 -14.13 6.59 -15.56
CA MET A 20 -13.47 5.56 -14.74
C MET A 20 -12.37 6.19 -13.89
N TYR A 21 -12.23 5.69 -12.66
CA TYR A 21 -11.15 6.05 -11.75
C TYR A 21 -10.05 4.99 -11.85
N GLY A 22 -8.83 5.40 -12.17
CA GLY A 22 -7.68 4.53 -12.33
C GLY A 22 -7.07 4.16 -10.98
N GLU A 23 -7.27 2.93 -10.55
CA GLU A 23 -6.90 2.40 -9.25
C GLU A 23 -6.51 0.93 -9.41
N ASN A 24 -5.28 0.75 -9.87
CA ASN A 24 -4.71 -0.52 -10.26
C ASN A 24 -4.68 -1.54 -9.11
N LEU A 25 -4.61 -1.11 -7.84
CA LEU A 25 -4.62 -2.01 -6.68
C LEU A 25 -5.88 -2.87 -6.60
N CYS A 26 -7.02 -2.37 -7.09
CA CYS A 26 -8.26 -3.15 -7.14
C CYS A 26 -8.27 -4.20 -8.28
N PHE A 27 -7.25 -4.18 -9.14
CA PHE A 27 -7.05 -5.11 -10.26
C PHE A 27 -5.81 -6.00 -10.09
N ALA A 28 -4.91 -5.66 -9.16
CA ALA A 28 -3.73 -6.46 -8.84
C ALA A 28 -4.14 -7.88 -8.41
N PRO A 29 -3.68 -8.96 -9.08
CA PRO A 29 -4.20 -10.31 -8.87
C PRO A 29 -4.18 -10.80 -7.43
N LYS A 30 -3.15 -10.43 -6.67
CA LYS A 30 -3.00 -10.84 -5.26
C LYS A 30 -4.03 -10.16 -4.35
N TYR A 31 -4.34 -8.89 -4.62
CA TYR A 31 -5.32 -8.09 -3.90
C TYR A 31 -6.75 -8.47 -4.27
N VAL A 32 -7.00 -8.73 -5.56
CA VAL A 32 -8.24 -9.35 -6.03
C VAL A 32 -8.50 -10.66 -5.30
N ARG A 33 -7.50 -11.55 -5.23
CA ARG A 33 -7.65 -12.82 -4.53
C ARG A 33 -7.89 -12.65 -3.02
N ALA A 34 -7.22 -11.69 -2.38
CA ALA A 34 -7.43 -11.38 -0.96
C ALA A 34 -8.87 -10.92 -0.69
N LYS A 35 -9.42 -10.05 -1.55
CA LYS A 35 -10.81 -9.62 -1.43
C LYS A 35 -11.81 -10.74 -1.75
N GLU A 36 -11.56 -11.58 -2.74
CA GLU A 36 -12.41 -12.74 -3.01
C GLU A 36 -12.54 -13.65 -1.79
N LEU A 37 -11.44 -13.91 -1.06
CA LEU A 37 -11.48 -14.69 0.18
C LEU A 37 -12.36 -14.02 1.25
N ALA A 38 -12.29 -12.69 1.35
CA ALA A 38 -13.16 -11.92 2.24
C ALA A 38 -14.64 -12.02 1.81
N ASP A 39 -14.94 -11.83 0.53
CA ASP A 39 -16.31 -11.88 -0.02
C ASP A 39 -16.93 -13.28 0.05
N GLN A 40 -16.12 -14.34 -0.07
CA GLN A 40 -16.53 -15.73 0.10
C GLN A 40 -16.83 -16.08 1.58
N GLY A 41 -16.52 -15.18 2.52
CA GLY A 41 -16.70 -15.41 3.95
C GLY A 41 -15.65 -16.32 4.57
N ALA A 42 -14.54 -16.62 3.86
CA ALA A 42 -13.45 -17.46 4.37
C ALA A 42 -12.80 -16.85 5.63
N LEU A 43 -12.82 -15.53 5.74
CA LEU A 43 -12.32 -14.78 6.90
C LEU A 43 -13.40 -14.52 7.95
N GLY A 44 -14.64 -14.95 7.73
CA GLY A 44 -15.80 -14.54 8.52
C GLY A 44 -16.23 -13.11 8.21
N THR A 45 -16.67 -12.35 9.22
CA THR A 45 -17.03 -10.94 9.07
C THR A 45 -15.76 -10.10 9.17
N VAL A 46 -15.38 -9.42 8.08
CA VAL A 46 -14.26 -8.47 8.08
C VAL A 46 -14.57 -7.34 9.06
N TYR A 47 -13.63 -7.04 9.95
CA TYR A 47 -13.79 -5.95 10.92
C TYR A 47 -12.62 -4.96 10.88
N TYR A 48 -11.48 -5.37 10.32
CA TYR A 48 -10.30 -4.54 10.23
C TYR A 48 -9.52 -4.78 8.94
N VAL A 49 -9.10 -3.70 8.30
CA VAL A 49 -8.22 -3.73 7.12
C VAL A 49 -7.05 -2.79 7.37
N ARG A 50 -5.83 -3.22 7.05
CA ARG A 50 -4.68 -2.33 6.97
C ARG A 50 -4.16 -2.35 5.55
N GLN A 51 -3.99 -1.19 4.93
CA GLN A 51 -3.24 -1.05 3.70
C GLN A 51 -2.10 -0.08 3.94
N LEU A 52 -0.97 -0.44 3.38
CA LEU A 52 0.30 0.25 3.44
C LEU A 52 0.75 0.49 2.01
N GLU A 53 1.16 1.71 1.68
CA GLU A 53 1.90 1.96 0.46
C GLU A 53 2.97 3.03 0.66
N CYS A 54 4.24 2.60 0.56
CA CYS A 54 5.37 3.41 0.99
C CYS A 54 6.61 3.20 0.11
N HIS A 55 7.34 4.28 -0.15
CA HIS A 55 8.67 4.26 -0.77
C HIS A 55 9.50 5.48 -0.33
N PHE A 56 10.65 5.70 -0.96
CA PHE A 56 11.62 6.75 -0.59
C PHE A 56 11.39 8.10 -1.27
N GLY A 57 10.20 8.30 -1.85
CA GLY A 57 9.78 9.51 -2.54
C GLY A 57 9.65 9.37 -4.07
N PRO A 58 8.93 10.32 -4.71
CA PRO A 58 8.68 10.33 -6.15
C PRO A 58 9.90 10.74 -6.95
N HIS A 59 9.95 10.30 -8.21
CA HIS A 59 11.03 10.64 -9.15
C HIS A 59 10.81 11.99 -9.81
N ALA A 60 9.57 12.29 -10.24
CA ALA A 60 9.27 13.50 -10.98
C ALA A 60 9.15 14.72 -10.05
N ASP A 61 9.80 15.83 -10.45
CA ASP A 61 9.91 17.03 -9.60
C ASP A 61 8.55 17.64 -9.25
N TRP A 62 7.55 17.45 -10.10
CA TRP A 62 6.23 18.06 -9.93
C TRP A 62 5.47 17.53 -8.71
N PHE A 63 5.75 16.31 -8.23
CA PHE A 63 5.14 15.78 -7.01
C PHE A 63 5.52 16.58 -5.77
N TRP A 64 6.72 17.18 -5.76
CA TRP A 64 7.19 17.98 -4.64
C TRP A 64 6.55 19.37 -4.60
N ASP A 65 5.92 19.81 -5.69
CA ASP A 65 5.16 21.06 -5.75
C ASP A 65 3.67 20.82 -5.47
N ILE A 66 3.26 21.14 -4.23
CA ILE A 66 1.87 21.02 -3.76
C ILE A 66 0.84 21.80 -4.60
N ASN A 67 1.26 22.78 -5.40
CA ASN A 67 0.35 23.51 -6.28
C ASN A 67 0.04 22.74 -7.57
N ARG A 68 0.88 21.77 -7.93
CA ARG A 68 0.69 20.88 -9.07
C ARG A 68 0.10 19.54 -8.63
N SER A 69 0.61 18.96 -7.55
CA SER A 69 0.15 17.66 -7.03
C SER A 69 -1.12 17.74 -6.18
N GLY A 70 -1.43 18.91 -5.61
CA GLY A 70 -2.58 19.10 -4.72
C GLY A 70 -2.36 18.62 -3.28
N GLY A 71 -1.22 17.96 -2.99
CA GLY A 71 -0.80 17.53 -1.66
C GLY A 71 0.50 16.71 -1.67
N GLY A 72 0.82 16.10 -0.52
CA GLY A 72 2.00 15.24 -0.38
C GLY A 72 1.66 13.77 -0.56
N VAL A 73 2.30 12.91 0.22
CA VAL A 73 2.16 11.45 0.11
C VAL A 73 0.72 10.96 0.30
N LEU A 74 -0.11 11.65 1.08
CA LEU A 74 -1.51 11.28 1.26
C LEU A 74 -2.35 11.48 -0.01
N MET A 75 -2.00 12.45 -0.87
CA MET A 75 -2.65 12.61 -2.17
C MET A 75 -2.18 11.55 -3.16
N ASP A 76 -0.89 11.23 -3.12
CA ASP A 76 -0.21 10.30 -4.01
C ASP A 76 -0.55 8.85 -3.66
N MET A 77 0.03 8.33 -2.58
CA MET A 77 -0.11 6.94 -2.15
C MET A 77 -1.39 6.70 -1.34
N GLY A 78 -1.86 7.73 -0.63
CA GLY A 78 -3.04 7.60 0.23
C GLY A 78 -4.32 7.34 -0.55
N CYS A 79 -4.42 7.80 -1.81
CA CYS A 79 -5.59 7.53 -2.64
C CYS A 79 -5.79 6.03 -2.88
N HIS A 80 -4.71 5.32 -3.20
CA HIS A 80 -4.65 3.87 -3.38
C HIS A 80 -5.05 3.11 -2.11
N SER A 81 -4.42 3.43 -0.97
CA SER A 81 -4.72 2.81 0.31
C SER A 81 -6.18 2.96 0.72
N ILE A 82 -6.72 4.17 0.57
CA ILE A 82 -8.10 4.50 0.91
C ILE A 82 -9.07 3.77 -0.03
N ALA A 83 -8.81 3.80 -1.34
CA ALA A 83 -9.64 3.15 -2.34
C ALA A 83 -9.71 1.64 -2.12
N TYR A 84 -8.57 0.99 -1.88
CA TYR A 84 -8.51 -0.43 -1.59
C TYR A 84 -9.30 -0.79 -0.32
N CYS A 85 -9.15 -0.02 0.76
CA CYS A 85 -9.92 -0.22 1.99
C CYS A 85 -11.44 -0.11 1.74
N ARG A 86 -11.87 0.91 0.97
CA ARG A 86 -13.29 1.06 0.58
C ARG A 86 -13.78 -0.15 -0.19
N TRP A 87 -12.98 -0.62 -1.15
CA TRP A 87 -13.31 -1.75 -2.00
C TRP A 87 -13.50 -3.04 -1.20
N VAL A 88 -12.59 -3.34 -0.25
CA VAL A 88 -12.71 -4.51 0.66
C VAL A 88 -13.99 -4.45 1.49
N PHE A 89 -14.37 -3.26 1.99
CA PHE A 89 -15.64 -3.07 2.72
C PHE A 89 -16.87 -2.95 1.80
N GLY A 90 -16.71 -3.20 0.49
CA GLY A 90 -17.80 -3.19 -0.49
C GLY A 90 -18.42 -1.81 -0.67
N ASN A 91 -17.61 -0.75 -0.62
CA ASN A 91 -18.02 0.66 -0.70
C ASN A 91 -19.05 1.06 0.37
N THR A 92 -19.00 0.41 1.54
CA THR A 92 -19.75 0.86 2.72
C THR A 92 -19.34 2.30 3.06
N PRO A 93 -20.28 3.23 3.36
CA PRO A 93 -19.94 4.59 3.74
C PRO A 93 -18.97 4.67 4.91
N ILE A 94 -18.08 5.66 4.90
CA ILE A 94 -17.20 5.97 6.02
C ILE A 94 -17.89 7.05 6.86
N GLU A 95 -18.06 6.80 8.15
CA GLU A 95 -18.69 7.73 9.10
C GLU A 95 -17.72 8.83 9.54
N SER A 96 -16.46 8.45 9.73
CA SER A 96 -15.44 9.38 10.23
C SER A 96 -14.02 8.97 9.91
N VAL A 97 -13.14 9.97 9.89
CA VAL A 97 -11.71 9.87 9.61
C VAL A 97 -10.94 10.47 10.79
N TYR A 98 -9.87 9.81 11.20
CA TYR A 98 -8.84 10.38 12.08
C TYR A 98 -7.48 10.21 11.40
N ALA A 99 -6.63 11.24 11.38
CA ALA A 99 -5.34 11.14 10.72
C ALA A 99 -4.24 11.91 11.46
N GLU A 100 -3.02 11.39 11.33
CA GLU A 100 -1.78 12.11 11.59
C GLU A 100 -1.05 12.27 10.26
N ALA A 101 -0.56 13.47 9.99
CA ALA A 101 0.22 13.79 8.80
C ALA A 101 1.36 14.73 9.15
N GLY A 102 2.51 14.55 8.50
CA GLY A 102 3.65 15.42 8.73
C GLY A 102 4.66 15.35 7.61
N ASN A 103 5.58 16.32 7.65
CA ASN A 103 6.77 16.37 6.83
C ASN A 103 7.98 16.17 7.76
N PHE A 104 8.52 14.95 7.77
CA PHE A 104 9.52 14.52 8.73
C PHE A 104 10.93 14.44 8.14
N VAL A 105 11.04 14.24 6.82
CA VAL A 105 12.30 13.97 6.13
C VAL A 105 12.54 14.95 4.98
N HIS A 106 11.52 15.23 4.16
CA HIS A 106 11.67 15.94 2.88
C HIS A 106 11.28 17.41 2.94
N GLY A 107 11.47 18.06 4.09
CA GLY A 107 11.09 19.46 4.32
C GLY A 107 11.88 20.48 3.48
N ASN A 108 12.99 20.05 2.89
CA ASN A 108 13.76 20.82 1.91
C ASN A 108 13.26 20.68 0.47
N ARG A 109 12.36 19.72 0.19
CA ARG A 109 11.86 19.43 -1.17
C ARG A 109 10.39 19.82 -1.34
N THR A 110 9.55 19.55 -0.34
CA THR A 110 8.11 19.82 -0.40
C THR A 110 7.62 20.53 0.86
N HIS A 111 6.51 21.26 0.70
CA HIS A 111 5.72 21.82 1.80
C HIS A 111 4.51 20.92 2.15
N GLY A 112 4.32 19.82 1.42
CA GLY A 112 3.33 18.79 1.72
C GLY A 112 3.84 17.80 2.78
N ASP A 113 2.98 16.87 3.16
CA ASP A 113 3.28 15.71 3.98
C ASP A 113 4.17 14.69 3.25
N ASP A 114 5.03 14.00 3.99
CA ASP A 114 5.84 12.89 3.49
C ASP A 114 5.61 11.59 4.26
N HIS A 115 4.79 11.63 5.32
CA HIS A 115 4.31 10.46 6.02
C HIS A 115 2.93 10.71 6.64
N THR A 116 2.02 9.76 6.46
CA THR A 116 0.68 9.82 7.05
C THR A 116 0.20 8.47 7.58
N VAL A 117 -0.59 8.53 8.64
CA VAL A 117 -1.38 7.40 9.14
C VAL A 117 -2.83 7.85 9.26
N VAL A 118 -3.72 7.19 8.52
CA VAL A 118 -5.14 7.53 8.44
C VAL A 118 -5.98 6.36 8.95
N MET A 119 -6.83 6.62 9.94
CA MET A 119 -7.81 5.70 10.47
C MET A 119 -9.21 6.01 9.90
N LEU A 120 -9.85 5.02 9.32
CA LEU A 120 -11.17 5.10 8.70
C LEU A 120 -12.19 4.30 9.49
N ARG A 121 -13.30 4.93 9.89
CA ARG A 121 -14.43 4.24 10.53
C ARG A 121 -15.55 4.03 9.52
N PHE A 122 -15.79 2.77 9.15
CA PHE A 122 -16.89 2.39 8.26
C PHE A 122 -18.20 2.26 9.04
N ALA A 123 -19.29 2.68 8.39
CA ALA A 123 -20.66 2.55 8.88
C ALA A 123 -21.09 1.10 8.98
N GLU A 124 -22.16 0.86 9.73
CA GLU A 124 -22.82 -0.44 9.74
C GLU A 124 -23.42 -0.79 8.38
N SER A 125 -23.33 -2.06 8.00
CA SER A 125 -23.96 -2.59 6.80
C SER A 125 -24.40 -4.03 7.00
N LYS A 126 -25.15 -4.59 6.04
CA LYS A 126 -25.58 -6.00 6.09
C LYS A 126 -24.39 -6.97 6.19
N ARG A 127 -23.26 -6.65 5.53
CA ARG A 127 -22.03 -7.46 5.62
C ARG A 127 -21.23 -7.17 6.89
N HIS A 128 -21.31 -5.95 7.41
CA HIS A 128 -20.54 -5.47 8.55
C HIS A 128 -21.47 -4.85 9.60
N PRO A 129 -22.18 -5.66 10.40
CA PRO A 129 -23.23 -5.17 11.30
C PRO A 129 -22.71 -4.32 12.47
N ARG A 130 -21.40 -4.25 12.68
CA ARG A 130 -20.74 -3.36 13.65
C ARG A 130 -19.86 -2.32 12.95
N GLY A 131 -20.07 -2.13 11.66
CA GLY A 131 -19.18 -1.42 10.76
C GLY A 131 -17.80 -2.06 10.68
N GLY A 132 -16.82 -1.25 10.31
CA GLY A 132 -15.43 -1.67 10.17
C GLY A 132 -14.46 -0.59 10.57
N LEU A 133 -13.19 -0.97 10.72
CA LEU A 133 -12.07 -0.05 10.89
C LEU A 133 -11.07 -0.31 9.76
N ALA A 134 -10.46 0.74 9.23
CA ALA A 134 -9.27 0.57 8.41
C ALA A 134 -8.15 1.52 8.79
N VAL A 135 -6.92 1.14 8.47
CA VAL A 135 -5.73 1.99 8.57
C VAL A 135 -5.07 2.05 7.19
N ALA A 136 -4.86 3.26 6.69
CA ALA A 136 -4.01 3.56 5.56
C ALA A 136 -2.70 4.19 6.07
N GLU A 137 -1.56 3.59 5.75
CA GLU A 137 -0.23 4.08 6.11
C GLU A 137 0.55 4.41 4.83
N ASN A 138 1.02 5.65 4.73
CA ASN A 138 1.66 6.15 3.52
C ASN A 138 2.95 6.89 3.82
N SER A 139 3.97 6.70 2.99
CA SER A 139 5.29 7.30 3.24
C SER A 139 6.09 7.51 1.96
N TRP A 140 6.66 8.71 1.82
CA TRP A 140 7.81 9.02 0.95
C TRP A 140 9.14 8.95 1.71
N ALA A 141 9.11 8.67 3.01
CA ALA A 141 10.29 8.56 3.86
C ALA A 141 10.77 7.11 4.06
N ARG A 142 10.11 6.11 3.45
CA ARG A 142 10.40 4.70 3.69
C ARG A 142 11.44 4.16 2.71
N GLN A 143 12.62 3.89 3.22
CA GLN A 143 13.70 3.24 2.48
C GLN A 143 13.44 1.72 2.35
N GLY A 144 14.18 1.07 1.45
CA GLY A 144 14.19 -0.38 1.27
C GLY A 144 13.27 -0.91 0.16
N GLY A 145 13.01 -0.11 -0.89
CA GLY A 145 12.10 -0.49 -1.98
C GLY A 145 10.66 -0.07 -1.76
N LEU A 146 9.81 -0.26 -2.79
CA LEU A 146 8.37 -0.15 -2.63
C LEU A 146 7.89 -1.17 -1.60
N ASP A 147 7.03 -0.72 -0.69
CA ASP A 147 6.39 -1.53 0.33
C ASP A 147 4.88 -1.31 0.21
N ASP A 148 4.24 -2.21 -0.54
CA ASP A 148 2.79 -2.23 -0.73
C ASP A 148 2.18 -3.53 -0.19
N ARG A 149 1.41 -3.39 0.90
CA ARG A 149 0.84 -4.50 1.64
C ARG A 149 -0.58 -4.23 2.09
N ALA A 150 -1.41 -5.27 2.00
CA ALA A 150 -2.76 -5.32 2.51
C ALA A 150 -2.91 -6.46 3.51
N GLU A 151 -3.52 -6.17 4.66
CA GLU A 151 -3.91 -7.13 5.68
C GLU A 151 -5.42 -7.03 5.88
N ILE A 152 -6.14 -8.14 5.74
CA ILE A 152 -7.60 -8.20 5.95
C ILE A 152 -7.87 -9.14 7.11
N TYR A 153 -8.53 -8.62 8.14
CA TYR A 153 -8.87 -9.34 9.35
C TYR A 153 -10.38 -9.51 9.46
N GLY A 154 -10.80 -10.76 9.60
CA GLY A 154 -12.18 -11.11 9.89
C GLY A 154 -12.33 -11.97 11.14
N SER A 155 -13.56 -12.20 11.55
CA SER A 155 -13.89 -12.91 12.79
C SER A 155 -13.46 -14.39 12.82
N LYS A 156 -13.08 -14.97 11.67
CA LYS A 156 -12.71 -16.38 11.54
C LYS A 156 -11.35 -16.61 10.87
N GLY A 157 -10.67 -15.55 10.45
CA GLY A 157 -9.39 -15.66 9.75
C GLY A 157 -8.81 -14.32 9.36
N LEU A 158 -7.61 -14.36 8.80
CA LEU A 158 -6.94 -13.23 8.21
C LEU A 158 -6.23 -13.64 6.92
N THR A 159 -5.98 -12.67 6.06
CA THR A 159 -5.05 -12.83 4.94
C THR A 159 -4.11 -11.63 4.87
N VAL A 160 -2.89 -11.86 4.40
CA VAL A 160 -1.89 -10.84 4.15
C VAL A 160 -1.44 -10.96 2.71
N ALA A 161 -1.51 -9.87 1.98
CA ALA A 161 -1.07 -9.76 0.60
C ALA A 161 0.03 -8.69 0.51
N ASP A 162 1.16 -9.07 -0.08
CA ASP A 162 2.31 -8.21 -0.30
C ASP A 162 2.63 -8.27 -1.80
N ILE A 163 2.39 -7.19 -2.54
CA ILE A 163 2.55 -7.20 -4.00
C ILE A 163 3.99 -6.91 -4.41
N ALA A 164 4.68 -6.01 -3.70
CA ALA A 164 6.04 -5.60 -4.05
C ALA A 164 7.08 -6.69 -3.74
N ARG A 165 6.98 -7.35 -2.59
CA ARG A 165 7.97 -8.34 -2.12
C ARG A 165 7.42 -9.76 -2.08
N GLY A 166 6.12 -9.93 -1.83
CA GLY A 166 5.54 -11.26 -1.62
C GLY A 166 5.48 -12.14 -2.86
N GLY A 167 5.80 -11.61 -4.05
CA GLY A 167 5.97 -12.39 -5.28
C GLY A 167 7.43 -12.42 -5.76
N ALA A 168 8.32 -11.62 -5.19
CA ALA A 168 9.64 -11.42 -5.75
C ALA A 168 10.57 -12.62 -5.56
N LEU A 169 11.54 -12.77 -6.47
CA LEU A 169 12.69 -13.63 -6.27
C LEU A 169 13.58 -13.02 -5.18
N HIS A 170 14.00 -13.82 -4.20
CA HIS A 170 14.92 -13.35 -3.18
C HIS A 170 16.36 -13.53 -3.67
N THR A 171 16.95 -12.45 -4.16
CA THR A 171 18.21 -12.49 -4.91
C THR A 171 19.34 -11.88 -4.11
N TYR A 172 20.44 -12.62 -3.96
CA TYR A 172 21.71 -12.07 -3.54
C TYR A 172 22.63 -11.85 -4.74
N SER A 173 23.16 -10.64 -4.90
CA SER A 173 24.19 -10.36 -5.90
C SER A 173 25.33 -9.52 -5.31
N ALA A 174 26.56 -10.03 -5.34
CA ALA A 174 27.73 -9.24 -4.99
C ALA A 174 28.06 -8.19 -6.07
N SER A 175 27.83 -8.53 -7.35
CA SER A 175 28.16 -7.68 -8.49
C SER A 175 27.14 -6.57 -8.75
N GLY A 176 25.87 -6.82 -8.39
CA GLY A 176 24.74 -6.02 -8.82
C GLY A 176 24.13 -6.53 -10.13
N TYR A 177 23.04 -5.91 -10.56
CA TYR A 177 22.33 -6.16 -11.83
C TYR A 177 21.49 -4.94 -12.22
N ASN A 178 20.79 -4.98 -13.35
CA ASN A 178 20.18 -3.79 -13.95
C ASN A 178 18.97 -3.25 -13.18
N TYR A 179 18.02 -4.11 -12.81
CA TYR A 179 16.75 -3.70 -12.21
C TYR A 179 16.27 -4.74 -11.20
N ALA A 180 16.05 -4.30 -9.95
CA ALA A 180 15.50 -5.14 -8.90
C ALA A 180 13.98 -5.05 -8.80
N GLY A 181 13.39 -3.88 -9.00
CA GLY A 181 11.96 -3.68 -8.84
C GLY A 181 11.67 -2.22 -8.61
N GLU A 182 10.39 -1.88 -8.62
CA GLU A 182 9.98 -0.51 -8.44
C GLU A 182 10.51 0.07 -7.11
N LYS A 183 11.07 1.28 -7.20
CA LYS A 183 11.69 2.00 -6.08
C LYS A 183 12.81 1.23 -5.38
N ALA A 184 13.40 0.20 -5.98
CA ALA A 184 14.57 -0.44 -5.41
C ALA A 184 15.78 0.51 -5.44
N GLU A 185 16.34 0.82 -4.28
CA GLU A 185 17.49 1.73 -4.15
C GLU A 185 18.81 1.09 -4.62
N GLN A 186 18.90 -0.25 -4.58
CA GLN A 186 20.12 -0.98 -4.92
C GLN A 186 19.82 -2.35 -5.53
N THR A 187 20.78 -2.84 -6.31
CA THR A 187 20.75 -4.19 -6.90
C THR A 187 21.85 -5.11 -6.36
N ARG A 188 22.60 -4.65 -5.35
CA ARG A 188 23.63 -5.43 -4.64
C ARG A 188 23.13 -5.93 -3.30
N GLY A 189 23.75 -7.01 -2.81
CA GLY A 189 23.31 -7.68 -1.57
C GLY A 189 21.99 -8.42 -1.78
N TRP A 190 21.24 -8.60 -0.69
CA TRP A 190 19.90 -9.20 -0.74
C TRP A 190 18.89 -8.19 -1.25
N THR A 191 18.07 -8.62 -2.22
CA THR A 191 17.08 -7.80 -2.92
C THR A 191 15.83 -8.64 -3.19
N TRP A 192 14.70 -7.97 -3.37
CA TRP A 192 13.46 -8.56 -3.87
C TRP A 192 13.36 -8.27 -5.36
N THR A 193 13.77 -9.22 -6.18
CA THR A 193 13.78 -9.07 -7.64
C THR A 193 12.39 -9.35 -8.19
N SER A 194 11.76 -8.30 -8.70
CA SER A 194 10.44 -8.33 -9.32
C SER A 194 10.45 -9.20 -10.58
N PHE A 195 9.35 -9.90 -10.80
CA PHE A 195 9.06 -10.59 -12.06
C PHE A 195 7.64 -10.22 -12.48
N ASP A 196 7.43 -10.01 -13.79
CA ASP A 196 6.11 -9.67 -14.34
C ASP A 196 5.42 -8.53 -13.57
N GLU A 197 6.18 -7.48 -13.24
CA GLU A 197 5.80 -6.41 -12.31
C GLU A 197 4.52 -5.71 -12.75
N VAL A 198 4.46 -5.33 -14.02
CA VAL A 198 3.31 -4.67 -14.65
C VAL A 198 2.03 -5.50 -14.47
N TRP A 199 2.12 -6.83 -14.67
CA TRP A 199 1.00 -7.74 -14.47
C TRP A 199 0.61 -7.89 -13.00
N ASN A 200 1.60 -7.98 -12.11
CA ASN A 200 1.37 -8.12 -10.68
C ASN A 200 0.76 -6.86 -10.04
N TYR A 201 1.02 -5.68 -10.59
CA TYR A 201 0.43 -4.41 -10.16
C TYR A 201 -0.97 -4.15 -10.73
N GLY A 202 -1.45 -5.00 -11.65
CA GLY A 202 -2.84 -4.96 -12.10
C GLY A 202 -3.09 -4.07 -13.32
N PHE A 203 -2.07 -3.42 -13.91
CA PHE A 203 -2.29 -2.48 -15.02
C PHE A 203 -2.94 -3.14 -16.25
N PRO A 204 -2.48 -4.32 -16.73
CA PRO A 204 -3.14 -4.98 -17.87
C PRO A 204 -4.61 -5.33 -17.58
N GLN A 205 -4.90 -5.75 -16.36
CA GLN A 205 -6.24 -6.15 -15.92
C GLN A 205 -7.17 -4.94 -15.82
N GLU A 206 -6.66 -3.82 -15.31
CA GLU A 206 -7.36 -2.54 -15.28
C GLU A 206 -7.67 -2.03 -16.69
N MET A 207 -6.67 -1.99 -17.58
CA MET A 207 -6.86 -1.53 -18.96
C MET A 207 -7.82 -2.44 -19.74
N ALA A 208 -7.74 -3.76 -19.54
CA ALA A 208 -8.69 -4.70 -20.11
C ALA A 208 -10.12 -4.47 -19.59
N HIS A 209 -10.27 -4.20 -18.29
CA HIS A 209 -11.57 -3.85 -17.70
C HIS A 209 -12.12 -2.54 -18.27
N PHE A 210 -11.27 -1.54 -18.50
CA PHE A 210 -11.67 -0.26 -19.10
C PHE A 210 -12.17 -0.45 -20.52
N ALA A 211 -11.44 -1.21 -21.34
CA ALA A 211 -11.85 -1.57 -22.69
C ALA A 211 -13.18 -2.35 -22.70
N ASP A 212 -13.33 -3.33 -21.81
CA ASP A 212 -14.56 -4.13 -21.65
C ASP A 212 -15.76 -3.27 -21.24
N CYS A 213 -15.58 -2.28 -20.38
CA CYS A 213 -16.66 -1.37 -19.99
C CYS A 213 -17.14 -0.50 -21.16
N ILE A 214 -16.22 -0.05 -22.01
CA ILE A 214 -16.53 0.76 -23.19
C ILE A 214 -17.21 -0.10 -24.26
N GLU A 215 -16.65 -1.28 -24.57
CA GLU A 215 -17.15 -2.15 -25.62
C GLU A 215 -18.52 -2.75 -25.28
N ASN A 216 -18.73 -3.15 -24.01
CA ASN A 216 -19.92 -3.88 -23.58
C ASN A 216 -20.88 -3.04 -22.74
N GLU A 217 -20.70 -1.72 -22.69
CA GLU A 217 -21.52 -0.77 -21.92
C GLU A 217 -21.73 -1.19 -20.44
N LYS A 218 -20.71 -1.82 -19.86
CA LYS A 218 -20.76 -2.30 -18.47
C LYS A 218 -20.51 -1.14 -17.52
N ARG A 219 -21.16 -1.18 -16.36
CA ARG A 219 -20.83 -0.28 -15.25
C ARG A 219 -19.41 -0.59 -14.76
N PRO A 220 -18.50 0.39 -14.72
CA PRO A 220 -17.15 0.18 -14.18
C PRO A 220 -17.19 -0.27 -12.72
N MET A 221 -16.19 -1.07 -12.33
CA MET A 221 -15.99 -1.43 -10.94
C MET A 221 -15.66 -0.20 -10.09
N LEU A 222 -14.89 0.75 -10.65
CA LEU A 222 -14.52 2.01 -10.03
C LEU A 222 -14.92 3.17 -10.94
N THR A 223 -15.79 4.01 -10.40
CA THR A 223 -16.43 5.12 -11.11
C THR A 223 -15.81 6.47 -10.72
N GLY A 224 -16.13 7.52 -11.48
CA GLY A 224 -15.78 8.89 -11.07
C GLY A 224 -16.29 9.24 -9.66
N GLU A 225 -17.46 8.74 -9.27
CA GLU A 225 -18.00 8.88 -7.92
C GLU A 225 -17.12 8.19 -6.85
N ASP A 226 -16.47 7.07 -7.18
CA ASP A 226 -15.53 6.41 -6.26
C ASP A 226 -14.27 7.25 -6.06
N GLY A 227 -13.70 7.79 -7.15
CA GLY A 227 -12.54 8.70 -7.07
C GLY A 227 -12.87 9.98 -6.28
N ARG A 228 -14.06 10.55 -6.47
CA ARG A 228 -14.54 11.68 -5.66
C ARG A 228 -14.64 11.32 -4.17
N ALA A 229 -15.18 10.15 -3.84
CA ALA A 229 -15.30 9.70 -2.46
C ALA A 229 -13.92 9.50 -1.81
N VAL A 230 -12.95 8.96 -2.54
CA VAL A 230 -11.55 8.86 -2.08
C VAL A 230 -10.97 10.25 -1.81
N LEU A 231 -11.17 11.22 -2.72
CA LEU A 231 -10.70 12.59 -2.53
C LEU A 231 -11.33 13.27 -1.30
N GLU A 232 -12.62 13.03 -1.05
CA GLU A 232 -13.32 13.55 0.13
C GLU A 232 -12.72 13.02 1.44
N ILE A 233 -12.36 11.74 1.46
CA ILE A 233 -11.69 11.12 2.60
C ILE A 233 -10.29 11.71 2.80
N ILE A 234 -9.55 11.98 1.71
CA ILE A 234 -8.24 12.65 1.79
C ILE A 234 -8.39 14.07 2.37
N CYS A 235 -9.35 14.85 1.89
CA CYS A 235 -9.63 16.18 2.45
C CYS A 235 -9.98 16.10 3.95
N ALA A 236 -10.80 15.12 4.35
CA ALA A 236 -11.14 14.91 5.76
C ALA A 236 -9.94 14.45 6.61
N ALA A 237 -9.05 13.64 6.05
CA ALA A 237 -7.79 13.24 6.69
C ALA A 237 -6.86 14.45 6.89
N TYR A 238 -6.67 15.29 5.88
CA TYR A 238 -5.92 16.54 6.03
C TYR A 238 -6.51 17.48 7.09
N GLN A 239 -7.85 17.63 7.10
CA GLN A 239 -8.54 18.39 8.14
C GLN A 239 -8.33 17.77 9.53
N SER A 240 -8.38 16.44 9.64
CA SER A 240 -8.15 15.72 10.89
C SER A 240 -6.73 15.94 11.41
N ALA A 241 -5.73 15.79 10.54
CA ALA A 241 -4.33 16.01 10.89
C ALA A 241 -4.05 17.45 11.37
N ARG A 242 -4.72 18.44 10.80
CA ARG A 242 -4.62 19.84 11.28
C ARG A 242 -5.26 20.02 12.65
N THR A 243 -6.45 19.44 12.81
CA THR A 243 -7.30 19.71 13.96
C THR A 243 -7.06 18.77 15.14
N GLY A 244 -6.26 17.71 14.96
CA GLY A 244 -6.05 16.65 15.96
C GLY A 244 -7.33 15.95 16.39
N ALA A 245 -8.38 16.03 15.57
CA ALA A 245 -9.72 15.58 15.91
C ALA A 245 -10.30 14.71 14.80
N ARG A 246 -11.24 13.85 15.18
CA ARG A 246 -12.00 13.03 14.24
C ARG A 246 -12.92 13.92 13.40
N VAL A 247 -12.91 13.73 12.09
CA VAL A 247 -13.75 14.45 11.12
C VAL A 247 -14.85 13.53 10.63
N SER A 248 -16.11 13.96 10.71
CA SER A 248 -17.26 13.22 10.17
C SER A 248 -17.44 13.47 8.68
N LEU A 249 -17.98 12.47 7.97
CA LEU A 249 -18.35 12.57 6.56
C LEU A 249 -19.88 12.54 6.39
N PRO A 250 -20.44 13.13 5.31
CA PRO A 250 -19.74 13.81 4.20
C PRO A 250 -19.21 15.20 4.58
N LEU A 251 -18.25 15.71 3.79
CA LEU A 251 -17.81 17.10 3.85
C LEU A 251 -18.72 17.98 2.97
N ASP A 252 -18.84 19.25 3.35
CA ASP A 252 -19.40 20.25 2.44
C ASP A 252 -18.47 20.43 1.23
N PRO A 253 -18.97 20.27 -0.02
CA PRO A 253 -18.15 20.41 -1.20
C PRO A 253 -17.62 21.84 -1.33
N ASP A 254 -16.32 21.97 -1.61
CA ASP A 254 -15.71 23.25 -1.91
C ASP A 254 -14.60 23.15 -2.98
N SER A 255 -14.02 24.31 -3.29
CA SER A 255 -12.96 24.46 -4.29
C SER A 255 -11.55 24.48 -3.69
N ARG A 256 -11.37 24.14 -2.41
CA ARG A 256 -10.04 24.10 -1.79
C ARG A 256 -9.20 23.02 -2.45
N LYS A 257 -7.90 23.28 -2.53
CA LYS A 257 -6.94 22.21 -2.82
C LYS A 257 -6.91 21.27 -1.61
N PRO A 258 -6.78 19.95 -1.80
CA PRO A 258 -6.82 18.98 -0.70
C PRO A 258 -5.86 19.34 0.45
N VAL A 259 -4.60 19.67 0.14
CA VAL A 259 -3.60 20.07 1.15
C VAL A 259 -3.94 21.35 1.92
N ASP A 260 -4.80 22.22 1.38
CA ASP A 260 -5.21 23.45 2.07
C ASP A 260 -6.11 23.15 3.29
N TYR A 261 -6.76 21.98 3.36
CA TYR A 261 -7.44 21.51 4.57
C TYR A 261 -6.45 21.30 5.73
N TRP A 262 -5.20 20.95 5.42
CA TRP A 262 -4.14 20.81 6.40
C TRP A 262 -3.41 22.12 6.68
N LEU A 263 -3.03 22.86 5.65
CA LEU A 263 -2.17 24.06 5.79
C LEU A 263 -2.94 25.34 6.16
N LYS A 264 -4.19 25.50 5.69
CA LYS A 264 -4.93 26.78 5.76
C LYS A 264 -6.27 26.72 6.51
N GLY A 265 -6.66 25.57 7.07
CA GLY A 265 -7.93 25.45 7.81
C GLY A 265 -8.04 26.35 9.05
N GLU A 266 -9.21 26.48 9.66
CA GLU A 266 -9.30 27.16 10.95
C GLU A 266 -8.52 26.37 12.02
N PRO A 267 -7.68 27.03 12.85
CA PRO A 267 -7.06 26.36 13.99
C PRO A 267 -8.13 25.99 15.03
N GLN A 268 -7.95 24.88 15.73
CA GLN A 268 -8.80 24.51 16.86
C GLN A 268 -8.79 25.61 17.94
N PRO A 269 -9.92 25.89 18.63
CA PRO A 269 -9.84 26.39 19.99
C PRO A 269 -9.06 25.37 20.83
N LYS A 270 -7.99 25.80 21.50
CA LYS A 270 -7.10 24.94 22.30
C LYS A 270 -7.90 24.07 23.27
N ALA A 271 -8.16 22.81 22.92
CA ALA A 271 -8.70 21.81 23.83
C ALA A 271 -7.59 20.85 24.25
N ARG A 272 -6.71 21.35 25.10
CA ARG A 272 -6.01 20.52 26.09
C ARG A 272 -6.05 21.29 27.39
N ALA A 273 -7.10 21.06 28.17
CA ALA A 273 -7.04 21.32 29.59
C ALA A 273 -5.82 20.58 30.12
N GLU A 274 -4.99 21.30 30.87
CA GLU A 274 -3.88 20.76 31.63
C GLU A 274 -4.36 19.50 32.35
N VAL A 275 -3.71 18.37 32.08
CA VAL A 275 -3.83 17.20 32.97
C VAL A 275 -3.31 17.70 34.32
N PRO A 276 -4.13 17.77 35.38
CA PRO A 276 -3.62 18.16 36.68
C PRO A 276 -2.55 17.14 37.04
N GLN A 277 -1.31 17.61 37.25
CA GLN A 277 -0.27 16.76 37.81
C GLN A 277 -0.82 16.23 39.14
N SER A 278 -1.18 14.95 39.18
CA SER A 278 -1.47 14.28 40.43
C SER A 278 -0.19 14.27 41.23
N THR A 279 -0.11 15.11 42.26
CA THR A 279 0.93 15.04 43.28
C THR A 279 0.94 13.61 43.82
N PRO A 280 2.10 12.91 43.86
CA PRO A 280 2.14 11.60 44.47
C PRO A 280 1.79 11.75 45.96
N ALA A 281 0.77 11.02 46.40
CA ALA A 281 0.38 10.98 47.80
C ALA A 281 1.58 10.50 48.65
N ALA A 282 1.87 11.24 49.71
CA ALA A 282 2.90 10.87 50.68
C ALA A 282 2.56 9.51 51.32
N PRO A 283 3.56 8.65 51.56
CA PRO A 283 3.32 7.37 52.24
C PRO A 283 2.88 7.62 53.69
N PRO A 284 1.99 6.78 54.26
CA PRO A 284 1.55 6.95 55.63
C PRO A 284 2.70 6.73 56.62
N ALA A 285 2.73 7.56 57.66
CA ALA A 285 3.71 7.51 58.74
C ALA A 285 3.59 6.21 59.53
N ASP A 286 4.66 5.40 59.52
CA ASP A 286 4.77 4.20 60.34
C ASP A 286 5.39 4.54 61.71
N ALA A 287 4.66 4.20 62.77
CA ALA A 287 5.06 4.44 64.15
C ALA A 287 5.98 3.32 64.64
N THR A 288 7.23 3.71 64.90
CA THR A 288 8.32 2.89 65.44
C THR A 288 7.93 1.93 66.57
N LYS A 289 8.40 0.66 66.47
CA LYS A 289 8.91 -0.09 67.63
C LYS A 289 10.24 -0.76 67.30
N LYS A 290 11.23 -0.44 68.15
CA LYS A 290 12.63 -0.84 68.13
C LYS A 290 12.80 -2.33 68.47
N THR A 291 13.65 -3.04 67.74
CA THR A 291 14.53 -4.10 68.28
C THR A 291 15.85 -4.15 67.50
N LYS A 292 16.95 -4.31 68.26
CA LYS A 292 18.37 -4.23 67.84
C LYS A 292 18.84 -5.48 67.07
N PRO A 293 19.99 -5.41 66.34
CA PRO A 293 20.39 -6.37 65.32
C PRO A 293 21.25 -7.52 65.87
N ARG A 294 21.19 -8.68 65.19
CA ARG A 294 22.18 -9.76 65.31
C ARG A 294 22.91 -9.92 63.98
N ALA A 295 24.23 -10.08 64.07
CA ALA A 295 25.17 -10.00 62.96
C ALA A 295 25.46 -11.34 62.26
N THR A 296 25.98 -11.21 61.02
CA THR A 296 26.89 -12.07 60.22
C THR A 296 26.39 -13.37 59.56
N PRO A 297 27.05 -13.87 58.49
CA PRO A 297 28.03 -13.23 57.58
C PRO A 297 27.75 -13.44 56.07
N ALA A 298 28.54 -12.73 55.27
CA ALA A 298 28.59 -12.71 53.81
C ALA A 298 29.03 -14.03 53.15
N SER A 299 28.52 -14.29 51.95
CA SER A 299 29.06 -15.27 51.00
C SER A 299 29.32 -14.63 49.62
N LYS A 300 30.42 -15.07 49.00
CA LYS A 300 31.13 -14.52 47.83
C LYS A 300 30.38 -14.66 46.49
N PRO A 301 30.75 -13.88 45.45
CA PRO A 301 30.11 -13.94 44.15
C PRO A 301 30.51 -15.19 43.36
N ALA A 302 29.52 -15.86 42.75
CA ALA A 302 29.73 -17.00 41.86
C ALA A 302 29.97 -16.53 40.41
N THR A 303 30.99 -17.13 39.80
CA THR A 303 31.52 -16.91 38.46
C THR A 303 30.62 -17.43 37.34
N LYS A 304 30.69 -16.73 36.20
CA LYS A 304 30.07 -16.96 34.89
C LYS A 304 30.35 -18.38 34.34
N PRO A 305 29.39 -19.09 33.73
CA PRO A 305 29.68 -20.33 32.99
C PRO A 305 30.32 -20.03 31.63
N ALA A 306 31.35 -20.80 31.29
CA ALA A 306 32.06 -20.76 30.02
C ALA A 306 31.29 -21.49 28.89
N ALA A 307 31.50 -21.04 27.65
CA ALA A 307 30.98 -21.64 26.44
C ALA A 307 31.59 -23.04 26.15
N PRO A 308 30.88 -23.94 25.47
CA PRO A 308 31.42 -25.24 25.06
C PRO A 308 32.48 -25.10 23.95
N PRO A 309 33.45 -26.03 23.86
CA PRO A 309 34.51 -26.00 22.85
C PRO A 309 33.97 -26.35 21.44
N PRO A 310 34.66 -25.91 20.37
CA PRO A 310 34.26 -26.17 18.99
C PRO A 310 34.43 -27.66 18.63
N SER A 311 33.47 -28.20 17.88
CA SER A 311 33.56 -29.51 17.25
C SER A 311 34.55 -29.50 16.08
N GLU A 312 35.47 -30.47 16.06
CA GLU A 312 36.40 -30.71 14.97
C GLU A 312 35.70 -31.11 13.64
N PRO A 313 36.34 -30.85 12.48
CA PRO A 313 35.74 -31.05 11.16
C PRO A 313 35.68 -32.53 10.76
N ALA A 314 34.55 -32.97 10.22
CA ALA A 314 34.40 -34.27 9.60
C ALA A 314 35.11 -34.32 8.23
N THR A 315 36.03 -35.26 8.07
CA THR A 315 36.71 -35.64 6.82
C THR A 315 35.74 -36.37 5.86
N PRO A 316 35.84 -36.17 4.53
CA PRO A 316 34.80 -36.61 3.58
C PRO A 316 34.78 -38.12 3.35
N ALA A 317 33.57 -38.69 3.35
CA ALA A 317 33.31 -40.06 2.89
C ALA A 317 33.07 -40.09 1.37
N LYS A 318 33.56 -41.17 0.76
CA LYS A 318 33.74 -41.45 -0.66
C LYS A 318 32.45 -41.41 -1.50
N GLU A 319 32.63 -40.99 -2.75
CA GLU A 319 31.72 -41.17 -3.88
C GLU A 319 31.21 -42.61 -4.00
N ALA A 320 29.89 -42.73 -4.17
CA ALA A 320 29.26 -43.87 -4.83
C ALA A 320 28.30 -43.31 -5.87
N THR A 321 28.64 -43.55 -7.13
CA THR A 321 27.87 -43.29 -8.34
C THR A 321 26.53 -44.02 -8.31
N ALA A 322 25.43 -43.28 -8.51
CA ALA A 322 24.13 -43.83 -8.86
C ALA A 322 23.53 -42.98 -9.99
N GLU A 323 23.21 -43.63 -11.10
CA GLU A 323 22.58 -43.05 -12.30
C GLU A 323 21.17 -42.51 -12.00
N PRO A 324 20.72 -41.44 -12.68
CA PRO A 324 19.36 -40.93 -12.54
C PRO A 324 18.37 -41.71 -13.43
N PRO A 325 17.12 -41.94 -12.97
CA PRO A 325 16.08 -42.56 -13.80
C PRO A 325 15.50 -41.59 -14.83
N GLU A 326 15.14 -42.13 -15.99
CA GLU A 326 14.50 -41.48 -17.14
C GLU A 326 13.26 -40.65 -16.77
N ALA A 327 13.24 -39.41 -17.22
CA ALA A 327 12.06 -38.56 -17.25
C ALA A 327 11.23 -38.86 -18.50
N THR A 328 10.01 -39.35 -18.31
CA THR A 328 9.01 -39.53 -19.36
C THR A 328 8.25 -38.21 -19.59
N ALA A 329 8.34 -37.67 -20.81
CA ALA A 329 7.61 -36.49 -21.26
C ALA A 329 6.18 -36.83 -21.72
N PRO A 330 5.16 -35.99 -21.47
CA PRO A 330 3.87 -36.15 -22.12
C PRO A 330 3.85 -35.48 -23.50
N ALA A 331 3.35 -36.24 -24.48
CA ALA A 331 3.24 -35.89 -25.89
C ALA A 331 2.27 -34.73 -26.16
N GLN A 332 2.73 -33.74 -26.92
CA GLN A 332 1.89 -32.78 -27.64
C GLN A 332 1.35 -33.44 -28.93
N GLN A 333 0.04 -33.48 -29.10
CA GLN A 333 -0.60 -33.77 -30.40
C GLN A 333 -0.92 -32.46 -31.10
N ALA A 334 -0.14 -32.12 -32.12
CA ALA A 334 -0.51 -31.18 -33.16
C ALA A 334 -1.07 -31.97 -34.37
N LYS A 335 -2.29 -31.65 -34.81
CA LYS A 335 -2.81 -32.08 -36.11
C LYS A 335 -2.56 -30.96 -37.12
N ALA A 336 -1.76 -31.27 -38.13
CA ALA A 336 -1.68 -30.52 -39.38
C ALA A 336 -2.84 -30.94 -40.31
N ALA A 337 -3.37 -29.97 -41.06
CA ALA A 337 -4.07 -30.19 -42.31
C ALA A 337 -3.51 -29.19 -43.33
N ASP A 338 -2.94 -29.74 -44.40
CA ASP A 338 -2.52 -29.06 -45.63
C ASP A 338 -3.73 -28.50 -46.39
N GLU A 339 -3.59 -27.30 -46.97
CA GLU A 339 -3.78 -27.07 -48.42
C GLU A 339 -3.40 -25.62 -48.82
N LYS A 340 -2.54 -25.52 -49.84
CA LYS A 340 -2.15 -24.34 -50.65
C LYS A 340 -2.74 -24.54 -52.08
N PRO A 341 -2.67 -23.62 -53.09
CA PRO A 341 -1.70 -22.52 -53.26
C PRO A 341 -2.18 -21.20 -53.98
N ASN A 342 -1.24 -20.22 -53.99
CA ASN A 342 -0.91 -19.25 -55.07
C ASN A 342 -1.83 -18.01 -55.31
N ALA A 343 -1.35 -16.80 -55.66
CA ALA A 343 0.00 -16.30 -55.98
C ALA A 343 0.09 -14.74 -55.96
N THR A 344 1.33 -14.24 -55.90
CA THR A 344 1.95 -13.01 -56.50
C THR A 344 1.56 -11.58 -56.10
N ALA A 345 2.54 -10.84 -55.56
CA ALA A 345 3.09 -9.54 -56.03
C ALA A 345 4.16 -9.06 -55.02
N GLU A 346 5.46 -9.15 -55.36
CA GLU A 346 6.33 -8.09 -55.90
C GLU A 346 7.01 -7.19 -54.84
N ASP A 347 8.35 -7.32 -54.85
CA ASP A 347 9.42 -6.35 -54.60
C ASP A 347 9.62 -5.61 -53.26
N ALA A 348 10.81 -5.86 -52.72
CA ALA A 348 11.44 -5.18 -51.60
C ALA A 348 12.40 -4.08 -52.09
N LYS A 349 12.48 -2.95 -51.37
CA LYS A 349 13.68 -2.49 -50.63
C LYS A 349 13.47 -1.14 -49.92
N PRO A 350 14.33 -0.79 -48.92
CA PRO A 350 13.94 -0.06 -47.71
C PRO A 350 14.56 1.34 -47.59
N ALA A 351 14.01 2.17 -46.69
CA ALA A 351 14.76 3.07 -45.80
C ALA A 351 13.78 3.96 -45.01
N GLY A 352 13.68 3.74 -43.70
CA GLY A 352 13.02 4.66 -42.77
C GLY A 352 13.86 4.78 -41.51
N LYS A 353 14.35 5.99 -41.23
CA LYS A 353 15.00 6.37 -39.96
C LYS A 353 14.03 6.14 -38.79
N PRO A 354 14.52 5.82 -37.58
CA PRO A 354 13.67 5.85 -36.39
C PRO A 354 13.29 7.30 -36.08
N LEU A 355 11.99 7.52 -35.86
CA LEU A 355 11.43 8.74 -35.29
C LEU A 355 11.63 8.69 -33.78
N ASP A 356 12.10 9.82 -33.25
CA ASP A 356 12.42 10.06 -31.85
C ASP A 356 11.24 9.82 -30.90
N ASP A 357 11.60 9.33 -29.71
CA ASP A 357 10.77 9.11 -28.53
C ASP A 357 10.06 10.39 -28.08
N ALA A 358 8.73 10.36 -28.11
CA ALA A 358 7.87 11.32 -27.44
C ALA A 358 6.54 10.65 -27.05
N ALA A 359 6.62 9.62 -26.20
CA ALA A 359 5.45 9.00 -25.58
C ALA A 359 5.85 8.23 -24.31
N GLU A 360 6.40 8.91 -23.29
CA GLU A 360 6.70 8.27 -22.01
C GLU A 360 6.41 9.14 -20.76
N ASP A 361 5.66 10.24 -20.89
CA ASP A 361 5.41 11.17 -19.76
C ASP A 361 3.92 11.34 -19.42
N ALA A 362 3.19 10.23 -19.39
CA ALA A 362 1.84 10.16 -18.83
C ALA A 362 1.62 8.87 -18.03
N ALA A 363 2.61 8.49 -17.22
CA ALA A 363 2.50 7.43 -16.22
C ALA A 363 3.65 7.53 -15.21
N THR A 364 3.56 8.49 -14.30
CA THR A 364 4.12 8.39 -12.94
C THR A 364 3.43 9.41 -12.09
#